data_AF-A0A183B319-F1
#
_entry.id   AF-A0A183B319-F1
#
_cell.length_a   1.000
_cell.length_b   1.000
_cell.length_c   1.000
_cell.angle_alpha   90.00
_cell.angle_beta   90.00
_cell.angle_gamma   90.00
#
_symmetry.space_group_name_H-M   'P 1'
#
loop_
_entity.id
_entity.type
_entity.pdbx_description
1 polymer ?
#
loop_
_entity_poly.entity_id
_entity_poly.type
_entity_poly.pdbx_seq_one_letter_code
_entity_poly.pdbx_strand_id
1 'polypeptide(L)'
;MPSRTASLGLLKKCEYVAPGQIGVCRRTMLNRETLQRPKTGQVCTRGRPKQPKGFTYGMVYQRNPYEIYQCFNWPTTKEGDHIDPNCLPRDFHRINVESVKEGIHPVPKWIQFAKEKNYRMNPTQRVLGRLRKPKFPDDMTFGLLARPSTPMNCIMSHQYKAIWDKSALE
;
A
#
# COMPACT_ATOMS: atom_id res chain seq x y z
N MET A 1 -37.70 -33.40 -47.49
CA MET A 1 -36.27 -33.11 -47.23
C MET A 1 -36.14 -31.64 -46.86
N PRO A 2 -35.61 -31.26 -45.68
CA PRO A 2 -35.42 -29.84 -45.38
C PRO A 2 -34.27 -29.30 -46.23
N SER A 3 -34.54 -28.22 -46.97
CA SER A 3 -33.61 -27.51 -47.84
C SER A 3 -32.44 -26.96 -47.03
N ARG A 4 -31.27 -27.61 -47.13
CA ARG A 4 -30.04 -27.20 -46.44
C ARG A 4 -29.24 -26.21 -47.27
N THR A 5 -29.79 -25.04 -47.57
CA THR A 5 -28.96 -23.90 -47.94
C THR A 5 -28.58 -23.18 -46.64
N ALA A 6 -27.59 -23.74 -45.93
CA ALA A 6 -26.94 -23.00 -44.85
C ALA A 6 -26.37 -21.72 -45.46
N SER A 7 -26.75 -20.56 -44.93
CA SER A 7 -26.29 -19.28 -45.48
C SER A 7 -24.75 -19.23 -45.46
N LEU A 8 -24.14 -18.74 -46.55
CA LEU A 8 -22.68 -18.60 -46.67
C LEU A 8 -22.07 -17.85 -45.46
N GLY A 9 -22.82 -16.89 -44.89
CA GLY A 9 -22.41 -16.17 -43.69
C GLY A 9 -22.31 -17.07 -42.44
N LEU A 10 -23.17 -18.08 -42.32
CA LEU A 10 -23.10 -19.04 -41.21
C LEU A 10 -21.90 -19.97 -41.36
N LEU A 11 -21.63 -20.44 -42.57
CA LEU A 11 -20.46 -21.27 -42.88
C LEU A 11 -19.15 -20.53 -42.58
N LYS A 12 -19.04 -19.26 -42.98
CA LYS A 12 -17.89 -18.41 -42.63
C LYS A 12 -17.73 -18.19 -41.12
N LYS A 13 -18.82 -18.15 -40.34
CA LYS A 13 -18.73 -18.05 -38.88
C LYS A 13 -18.24 -19.35 -38.24
N CYS A 14 -18.64 -20.50 -38.79
CA CYS A 14 -18.25 -21.83 -38.29
C CYS A 14 -16.76 -22.14 -38.47
N GLU A 15 -16.08 -21.51 -39.43
CA GLU A 15 -14.64 -21.60 -39.63
C GLU A 15 -13.84 -21.18 -38.38
N TYR A 16 -14.36 -20.23 -37.62
CA TYR A 16 -13.72 -19.68 -36.42
C TYR A 16 -14.21 -20.31 -35.12
N VAL A 17 -14.67 -21.56 -35.17
CA VAL A 17 -15.15 -22.30 -33.99
C VAL A 17 -14.22 -23.48 -33.75
N ALA A 18 -14.08 -23.89 -32.49
CA ALA A 18 -13.21 -24.98 -32.05
C ALA A 18 -13.22 -26.32 -32.84
N PRO A 19 -14.35 -26.83 -33.40
CA PRO A 19 -14.34 -28.12 -34.08
C PRO A 19 -13.64 -28.04 -35.44
N GLY A 20 -13.45 -26.84 -36.02
CA GLY A 20 -12.74 -26.64 -37.30
C GLY A 20 -13.36 -27.34 -38.52
N GLN A 21 -14.48 -28.05 -38.34
CA GLN A 21 -15.15 -28.87 -39.36
C GLN A 21 -16.55 -28.34 -39.66
N ILE A 22 -16.84 -28.17 -40.94
CA ILE A 22 -18.13 -27.74 -41.47
C ILE A 22 -19.15 -28.89 -41.27
N GLY A 23 -20.31 -28.59 -40.69
CA GLY A 23 -21.39 -29.56 -40.44
C GLY A 23 -21.45 -30.14 -39.02
N VAL A 24 -20.40 -29.98 -38.21
CA VAL A 24 -20.35 -30.41 -36.79
C VAL A 24 -20.73 -29.26 -35.82
N CYS A 25 -20.80 -28.03 -36.33
CA CYS A 25 -21.07 -26.84 -35.52
C CYS A 25 -22.53 -26.78 -35.06
N ARG A 26 -22.75 -26.75 -33.73
CA ARG A 26 -24.06 -26.48 -33.13
C ARG A 26 -24.29 -24.98 -33.02
N ARG A 27 -25.55 -24.53 -33.09
CA ARG A 27 -25.92 -23.10 -32.92
C ARG A 27 -25.37 -22.51 -31.61
N THR A 28 -25.37 -23.28 -30.54
CA THR A 28 -24.86 -22.85 -29.22
C THR A 28 -23.36 -22.51 -29.24
N MET A 29 -22.58 -23.10 -30.14
CA MET A 29 -21.14 -22.82 -30.25
C MET A 29 -20.85 -21.43 -30.81
N LEU A 30 -21.79 -20.86 -31.58
CA LEU A 30 -21.68 -19.50 -32.11
C LEU A 30 -21.91 -18.45 -31.01
N ASN A 31 -22.65 -18.78 -29.96
CA ASN A 31 -22.95 -17.86 -28.87
C ASN A 31 -21.94 -17.98 -27.71
N ARG A 32 -21.27 -19.12 -27.58
CA ARG A 32 -20.35 -19.38 -26.47
C ARG A 32 -18.95 -18.87 -26.81
N GLU A 33 -18.55 -17.79 -26.16
CA GLU A 33 -17.26 -17.12 -26.34
C GLU A 33 -16.04 -18.06 -26.19
N THR A 34 -16.10 -19.07 -25.32
CA THR A 34 -14.99 -20.02 -25.10
C THR A 34 -14.73 -20.94 -26.28
N LEU A 35 -15.71 -21.12 -27.17
CA LEU A 35 -15.59 -21.97 -28.36
C LEU A 35 -15.25 -21.18 -29.62
N GLN A 36 -15.28 -19.84 -29.53
CA GLN A 36 -14.88 -18.96 -30.61
C GLN A 36 -13.35 -18.83 -30.64
N ARG A 37 -12.78 -18.93 -31.83
CA ARG A 37 -11.35 -18.78 -32.09
C ARG A 37 -11.10 -17.50 -32.90
N PRO A 38 -9.93 -16.89 -32.75
CA PRO A 38 -9.55 -15.79 -33.63
C PRO A 38 -9.38 -16.28 -35.08
N LYS A 39 -9.51 -15.34 -36.02
CA LYS A 39 -9.10 -15.59 -37.41
C LYS A 39 -7.58 -15.74 -37.47
N THR A 40 -7.10 -16.53 -38.42
CA THR A 40 -5.66 -16.69 -38.66
C THR A 40 -5.00 -15.32 -38.87
N GLY A 41 -3.91 -15.05 -38.12
CA GLY A 41 -3.20 -13.77 -38.18
C GLY A 41 -3.88 -12.61 -37.45
N GLN A 42 -5.03 -12.84 -36.78
CA GLN A 42 -5.70 -11.83 -35.96
C GLN A 42 -5.68 -12.22 -34.48
N VAL A 43 -5.71 -11.23 -33.60
CA VAL A 43 -5.82 -11.45 -32.16
C VAL A 43 -7.28 -11.72 -31.78
N CYS A 44 -7.50 -12.59 -30.80
CA CYS A 44 -8.83 -12.84 -30.26
C CYS A 44 -9.34 -11.60 -29.52
N THR A 45 -10.39 -10.97 -30.05
CA THR A 45 -11.00 -9.78 -29.45
C THR A 45 -12.07 -10.20 -28.44
N ARG A 46 -11.91 -9.81 -27.17
CA ARG A 46 -12.86 -10.15 -26.09
C ARG A 46 -14.05 -9.19 -25.97
N GLY A 47 -14.42 -8.50 -27.06
CA GLY A 47 -15.53 -7.54 -27.06
C GLY A 47 -15.34 -6.29 -26.17
N ARG A 48 -14.11 -5.99 -25.74
CA ARG A 48 -13.83 -4.75 -25.00
C ARG A 48 -13.82 -3.55 -25.96
N PRO A 49 -14.28 -2.36 -25.52
CA PRO A 49 -14.19 -1.16 -26.34
C PRO A 49 -12.73 -0.86 -26.67
N LYS A 50 -12.49 -0.41 -27.91
CA LYS A 50 -11.15 -0.04 -28.36
C LYS A 50 -10.72 1.25 -27.65
N GLN A 51 -9.50 1.28 -27.16
CA GLN A 51 -8.91 2.50 -26.60
C GLN A 51 -8.79 3.59 -27.68
N PRO A 52 -8.83 4.88 -27.30
CA PRO A 52 -8.74 5.98 -28.25
C PRO A 52 -7.41 5.99 -29.01
N LYS A 53 -7.40 6.61 -30.19
CA LYS A 53 -6.20 6.76 -31.02
C LYS A 53 -5.19 7.65 -30.26
N GLY A 54 -4.04 7.09 -29.90
CA GLY A 54 -3.01 7.76 -29.08
C GLY A 54 -2.97 7.30 -27.61
N PHE A 55 -3.79 6.34 -27.20
CA PHE A 55 -3.66 5.71 -25.89
C PHE A 55 -2.42 4.81 -25.83
N THR A 56 -1.52 5.12 -24.90
CA THR A 56 -0.36 4.28 -24.58
C THR A 56 -0.69 3.43 -23.36
N TYR A 57 -0.60 2.11 -23.50
CA TYR A 57 -0.77 1.20 -22.36
C TYR A 57 0.43 1.31 -21.41
N GLY A 58 0.17 1.19 -20.11
CA GLY A 58 1.19 1.22 -19.06
C GLY A 58 1.05 2.43 -18.14
N MET A 59 1.95 2.52 -17.16
CA MET A 59 2.06 3.67 -16.27
C MET A 59 3.16 4.61 -16.76
N VAL A 60 2.85 5.90 -16.86
CA VAL A 60 3.85 6.93 -17.14
C VAL A 60 4.65 7.17 -15.87
N TYR A 61 5.97 6.96 -15.94
CA TYR A 61 6.86 7.35 -14.86
C TYR A 61 7.09 8.87 -14.93
N GLN A 62 6.55 9.60 -13.96
CA GLN A 62 6.77 11.04 -13.85
C GLN A 62 8.20 11.30 -13.37
N ARG A 63 9.17 11.26 -14.30
CA ARG A 63 10.55 11.64 -14.00
C ARG A 63 10.68 13.15 -14.04
N ASN A 64 11.12 13.77 -12.95
CA ASN A 64 11.58 15.15 -13.01
C ASN A 64 13.07 15.13 -13.45
N PRO A 65 13.42 15.67 -14.63
CA PRO A 65 14.79 15.63 -15.14
C PRO A 65 15.78 16.42 -14.27
N TYR A 66 15.29 17.28 -13.38
CA TYR A 66 16.10 18.13 -12.51
C TYR A 66 16.22 17.64 -11.06
N GLU A 67 15.72 16.44 -10.74
CA GLU A 67 15.79 15.86 -9.39
C GLU A 67 17.20 15.91 -8.79
N ILE A 68 18.21 15.58 -9.60
CA ILE A 68 19.62 15.57 -9.18
C ILE A 68 20.07 16.96 -8.73
N TYR A 69 19.69 18.01 -9.46
CA TYR A 69 20.05 19.39 -9.11
C TYR A 69 19.35 19.86 -7.83
N GLN A 70 18.12 19.41 -7.58
CA GLN A 70 17.39 19.72 -6.36
C GLN A 70 18.04 19.09 -5.13
N CYS A 71 18.59 17.87 -5.25
CA CYS A 71 19.32 17.19 -4.18
C CYS A 71 20.62 17.89 -3.77
N PHE A 72 21.23 18.69 -4.66
CA PHE A 72 22.45 19.44 -4.35
C PHE A 72 22.18 20.74 -3.58
N ASN A 73 20.92 21.16 -3.44
CA ASN A 73 20.56 22.29 -2.62
C ASN A 73 20.26 21.82 -1.20
N TRP A 74 21.02 22.31 -0.22
CA TRP A 74 20.64 22.15 1.17
C TRP A 74 19.30 22.88 1.40
N PRO A 75 18.33 22.29 2.11
CA PRO A 75 17.10 22.99 2.44
C PRO A 75 17.42 24.13 3.43
N THR A 76 17.67 25.33 2.89
CA THR A 76 17.95 26.53 3.69
C THR A 76 16.66 27.07 4.32
N THR A 77 15.54 26.87 3.63
CA THR A 77 14.21 27.12 4.17
C THR A 77 13.89 25.98 5.12
N LYS A 78 14.16 26.20 6.41
CA LYS A 78 13.37 25.52 7.42
C LYS A 78 11.94 25.94 7.12
N GLU A 79 11.17 25.08 6.46
CA GLU A 79 9.76 24.96 6.78
C GLU A 79 9.74 24.64 8.26
N GLY A 80 9.86 25.67 9.10
CA GLY A 80 9.74 25.52 10.53
C GLY A 80 8.40 24.88 10.67
N ASP A 81 8.36 23.63 11.15
CA ASP A 81 7.15 22.88 11.43
C ASP A 81 6.15 23.88 12.00
N HIS A 82 5.23 24.36 11.16
CA HIS A 82 4.18 25.27 11.60
C HIS A 82 3.22 24.36 12.33
N ILE A 83 3.62 23.99 13.55
CA ILE A 83 2.81 23.21 14.45
C ILE A 83 1.59 24.07 14.65
N ASP A 84 0.46 23.60 14.11
CA ASP A 84 -0.82 24.26 14.27
C ASP A 84 -0.97 24.60 15.75
N PRO A 85 -1.13 25.90 16.10
CA PRO A 85 -1.32 26.31 17.47
C PRO A 85 -2.42 25.50 18.16
N ASN A 86 -3.37 24.97 17.39
CA ASN A 86 -4.44 24.15 17.90
C ASN A 86 -4.08 22.69 18.21
N CYS A 87 -2.96 22.19 17.73
CA CYS A 87 -2.45 20.86 18.05
C CYS A 87 -1.53 20.85 19.28
N LEU A 88 -1.29 22.03 19.88
CA LEU A 88 -0.52 22.17 21.11
C LEU A 88 -1.35 21.77 22.34
N PRO A 89 -0.72 21.18 23.36
CA PRO A 89 -1.40 20.77 24.57
C PRO A 89 -1.78 22.02 25.36
N ARG A 90 -2.82 21.90 26.20
CA ARG A 90 -3.24 22.99 27.07
C ARG A 90 -2.17 23.28 28.12
N ASP A 91 -1.97 24.56 28.40
CA ASP A 91 -1.07 25.02 29.45
C ASP A 91 -1.83 25.20 30.76
N PHE A 92 -1.89 24.13 31.57
CA PHE A 92 -2.61 24.14 32.84
C PHE A 92 -1.99 25.09 33.86
N HIS A 93 -0.68 25.33 33.81
CA HIS A 93 -0.02 26.25 34.72
C HIS A 93 -0.49 27.68 34.47
N ARG A 94 -0.49 28.10 33.20
CA ARG A 94 -0.99 29.42 32.81
C ARG A 94 -2.49 29.58 33.11
N ILE A 95 -3.30 28.57 32.82
CA ILE A 95 -4.74 28.58 33.17
C ILE A 95 -4.93 28.80 34.67
N ASN A 96 -4.16 28.10 35.51
CA ASN A 96 -4.26 28.24 36.96
C ASN A 96 -3.87 29.64 37.44
N VAL A 97 -2.75 30.17 36.95
CA VAL A 97 -2.30 31.53 37.30
C VAL A 97 -3.34 32.58 36.91
N GLU A 98 -3.91 32.50 35.71
CA GLU A 98 -4.94 33.44 35.25
C GLU A 98 -6.26 33.26 36.02
N SER A 99 -6.66 32.02 36.32
CA SER A 99 -7.88 31.78 37.11
C SER A 99 -7.78 32.37 38.53
N VAL A 100 -6.59 32.37 39.13
CA VAL A 100 -6.35 32.98 40.44
C VAL A 100 -6.40 34.50 40.35
N LYS A 101 -5.87 35.11 39.28
CA LYS A 101 -5.98 36.55 39.04
C LYS A 101 -7.43 37.00 38.86
N GLU A 102 -8.26 36.18 38.23
CA GLU A 102 -9.70 36.46 38.05
C GLU A 102 -10.56 36.06 39.26
N GLY A 103 -9.96 35.52 40.35
CA GLY A 103 -10.69 35.12 41.56
C GLY A 103 -11.58 33.88 41.39
N ILE A 104 -11.30 33.06 40.37
CA ILE A 104 -12.06 31.84 40.07
C ILE A 104 -11.46 30.66 40.83
N HIS A 105 -12.05 30.35 41.98
CA HIS A 105 -11.64 29.22 42.83
C HIS A 105 -12.49 27.95 42.69
N PRO A 106 -13.82 28.03 42.46
CA PRO A 106 -14.63 26.82 42.37
C PRO A 106 -14.30 25.99 41.13
N VAL A 107 -14.11 24.68 41.31
CA VAL A 107 -13.79 23.72 40.23
C VAL A 107 -14.76 23.80 39.04
N PRO A 108 -16.09 23.88 39.21
CA PRO A 108 -17.01 23.98 38.08
C PRO A 108 -16.80 25.26 37.25
N LYS A 109 -16.53 26.39 37.91
CA LYS A 109 -16.26 27.68 37.26
C LYS A 109 -14.89 27.68 36.59
N TRP A 110 -13.90 27.03 37.20
CA TRP A 110 -12.58 26.84 36.62
C TRP A 110 -12.64 26.02 35.31
N ILE A 111 -13.46 24.96 35.26
CA ILE A 111 -13.65 24.17 34.03
C ILE A 111 -14.27 25.02 32.91
N GLN A 112 -15.23 25.89 33.23
CA GLN A 112 -15.82 26.83 32.26
C GLN A 112 -14.77 27.83 31.77
N PHE A 113 -14.04 28.46 32.68
CA PHE A 113 -12.95 29.37 32.39
C PHE A 113 -11.87 28.75 31.49
N ALA A 114 -11.46 27.51 31.78
CA ALA A 114 -10.47 26.77 31.00
C ALA A 114 -10.99 26.39 29.60
N LYS A 115 -12.31 26.26 29.39
CA LYS A 115 -12.89 26.01 28.06
C LYS A 115 -12.96 27.29 27.23
N GLU A 116 -13.30 28.42 27.87
CA GLU A 116 -13.39 29.74 27.22
C GLU A 116 -12.01 30.28 26.87
N LYS A 117 -11.05 30.24 27.81
CA LYS A 117 -9.67 30.68 27.59
C LYS A 117 -8.81 29.49 27.17
N ASN A 118 -8.73 29.25 25.87
CA ASN A 118 -7.95 28.16 25.29
C ASN A 118 -6.42 28.44 25.31
N TYR A 119 -5.83 28.57 26.50
CA TYR A 119 -4.39 28.75 26.65
C TYR A 119 -3.64 27.46 26.28
N ARG A 120 -2.77 27.56 25.27
CA ARG A 120 -1.94 26.45 24.78
C ARG A 120 -0.47 26.76 24.96
N MET A 121 0.35 25.72 25.08
CA MET A 121 1.80 25.88 25.22
C MET A 121 2.40 26.51 23.97
N ASN A 122 3.41 27.35 24.14
CA ASN A 122 4.13 27.95 23.02
C ASN A 122 4.86 26.86 22.21
N PRO A 123 4.84 26.92 20.87
CA PRO A 123 5.52 25.93 20.03
C PRO A 123 7.03 25.91 20.31
N THR A 124 7.64 27.06 20.57
CA THR A 124 9.06 27.18 20.96
C THR A 124 9.43 26.42 22.24
N GLN A 125 8.53 26.35 23.23
CA GLN A 125 8.78 25.56 24.46
C GLN A 125 8.68 24.05 24.23
N ARG A 126 7.89 23.61 23.24
CA ARG A 126 7.75 22.19 22.86
C ARG A 126 8.85 21.74 21.90
N VAL A 127 9.33 22.64 21.04
CA VAL A 127 10.38 22.43 20.03
C VAL A 127 11.76 22.21 20.69
N LEU A 128 11.99 22.70 21.91
CA LEU A 128 13.26 22.51 22.66
C LEU A 128 13.44 21.12 23.32
N GLY A 129 12.71 20.10 22.89
CA GLY A 129 13.22 18.72 22.99
C GLY A 129 13.00 17.96 24.30
N ARG A 130 12.10 18.38 25.20
CA ARG A 130 11.88 17.66 26.48
C ARG A 130 10.70 16.68 26.53
N LEU A 131 9.86 16.60 25.48
CA LEU A 131 8.65 15.74 25.51
C LEU A 131 8.41 14.87 24.26
N ARG A 132 9.21 14.97 23.20
CA ARG A 132 9.18 13.94 22.14
C ARG A 132 9.95 12.73 22.66
N LYS A 133 9.23 11.80 23.30
CA LYS A 133 9.79 10.45 23.51
C LYS A 133 10.17 9.91 22.13
N PRO A 134 11.42 9.48 21.89
CA PRO A 134 11.75 8.80 20.65
C PRO A 134 10.81 7.61 20.51
N LYS A 135 10.09 7.54 19.38
CA LYS A 135 9.26 6.37 19.07
C LYS A 135 10.19 5.31 18.53
N PHE A 136 10.40 4.25 19.30
CA PHE A 136 11.11 3.07 18.84
C PHE A 136 10.12 2.15 18.11
N PRO A 137 10.53 1.47 17.02
CA PRO A 137 9.74 0.40 16.44
C PRO A 137 9.46 -0.69 17.48
N ASP A 138 8.27 -1.28 17.45
CA ASP A 138 7.88 -2.33 18.42
C ASP A 138 8.79 -3.58 18.32
N ASP A 139 9.42 -3.80 17.16
CA ASP A 139 10.37 -4.89 16.91
C ASP A 139 11.82 -4.57 17.36
N MET A 140 12.06 -3.40 17.96
CA MET A 140 13.42 -2.97 18.33
C MET A 140 13.84 -3.59 19.67
N THR A 141 14.49 -4.75 19.63
CA THR A 141 15.15 -5.34 20.81
C THR A 141 16.53 -4.71 21.05
N PHE A 142 16.63 -3.81 22.02
CA PHE A 142 17.93 -3.28 22.45
C PHE A 142 18.75 -4.39 23.12
N GLY A 143 19.93 -4.67 22.57
CA GLY A 143 20.94 -5.53 23.22
C GLY A 143 20.92 -7.01 22.87
N LEU A 144 19.99 -7.51 22.05
CA LEU A 144 20.12 -8.85 21.46
C LEU A 144 20.77 -8.74 20.08
N LEU A 145 22.03 -9.19 19.97
CA LEU A 145 22.61 -9.51 18.68
C LEU A 145 21.78 -10.65 18.06
N ALA A 146 21.33 -10.50 16.81
CA ALA A 146 20.67 -11.54 16.02
C ALA A 146 21.64 -12.66 15.60
N ARG A 147 22.51 -13.09 16.51
CA ARG A 147 23.27 -14.32 16.35
C ARG A 147 22.32 -15.43 16.77
N PRO A 148 21.89 -16.34 15.87
CA PRO A 148 21.22 -17.54 16.32
C PRO A 148 22.16 -18.17 17.36
N SER A 149 21.65 -18.47 18.55
CA SER A 149 22.41 -19.25 19.53
C SER A 149 22.94 -20.45 18.78
N THR A 150 24.26 -20.58 18.65
CA THR A 150 24.86 -21.86 18.28
C THR A 150 24.14 -22.88 19.15
N PRO A 151 23.43 -23.87 18.59
CA PRO A 151 22.52 -24.67 19.38
C PRO A 151 23.38 -25.61 20.21
N MET A 152 23.82 -25.12 21.38
CA MET A 152 24.64 -25.85 22.33
C MET A 152 23.96 -27.17 22.64
N ASN A 153 22.63 -27.19 22.70
CA ASN A 153 21.84 -28.40 22.81
C ASN A 153 22.08 -29.39 21.67
N CYS A 154 22.17 -28.98 20.41
CA CYS A 154 22.48 -29.89 19.29
C CYS A 154 23.90 -30.46 19.39
N ILE A 155 24.85 -29.69 19.91
CA ILE A 155 26.23 -30.14 20.14
C ILE A 155 26.27 -31.14 21.32
N MET A 156 25.65 -30.79 22.46
CA MET A 156 25.60 -31.61 23.68
C MET A 156 24.79 -32.90 23.48
N SER A 157 23.75 -32.87 22.63
CA SER A 157 22.98 -34.04 22.24
C SER A 157 23.57 -34.79 21.03
N HIS A 158 24.77 -34.39 20.57
CA HIS A 158 25.49 -35.01 19.44
C HIS A 158 24.67 -35.19 18.15
N GLN A 159 23.67 -34.33 17.91
CA GLN A 159 22.77 -34.45 16.78
C GLN A 159 23.50 -34.38 15.43
N TYR A 160 24.55 -33.57 15.33
CA TYR A 160 25.37 -33.48 14.12
C TYR A 160 26.10 -34.78 13.78
N LYS A 161 26.56 -35.53 14.80
CA LYS A 161 27.16 -36.85 14.59
C LYS A 161 26.11 -37.83 14.07
N ALA A 162 24.93 -37.85 14.67
CA ALA A 162 23.84 -38.74 14.26
C ALA A 162 23.36 -38.48 12.82
N ILE A 163 23.35 -37.20 12.38
CA ILE A 163 23.06 -36.84 10.99
C ILE A 163 24.15 -37.36 10.05
N TRP A 164 25.42 -37.18 10.43
CA TRP A 164 26.56 -37.64 9.64
C TRP A 164 26.57 -39.16 9.48
N ASP A 165 26.38 -39.90 10.58
CA ASP A 165 26.34 -41.36 10.58
C ASP A 165 25.21 -41.90 9.68
N LYS A 166 24.04 -41.23 9.67
CA LYS A 166 22.94 -41.58 8.75
C LYS A 166 23.30 -41.33 7.30
N SER A 167 23.90 -40.18 6.98
CA SER A 167 24.30 -39.87 5.61
C SER A 167 25.40 -40.78 5.05
N ALA A 168 26.18 -41.43 5.92
CA ALA A 168 27.21 -42.39 5.52
C ALA A 168 26.66 -43.81 5.28
N LEU A 169 25.42 -44.09 5.72
CA LEU A 169 24.72 -45.36 5.49
C LEU A 169 23.80 -45.31 4.25
N GLU A 170 23.50 -44.11 3.75
CA GLU A 170 22.88 -43.87 2.43
C GLU A 170 23.94 -43.91 1.33
#